data_AF-V5FLT4-F1
#
_entry.id   AF-V5FLT4-F1
#
_cell.length_a   1.000
_cell.length_b   1.000
_cell.length_c   1.000
_cell.angle_alpha   90.00
_cell.angle_beta   90.00
_cell.angle_gamma   90.00
#
_symmetry.space_group_name_H-M   'P 1'
#
loop_
_entity.id
_entity.type
_entity.pdbx_description
1 polymer ?
#
loop_
_entity_poly.entity_id
_entity_poly.type
_entity_poly.pdbx_seq_one_letter_code
_entity_poly.pdbx_strand_id
1 'polypeptide(L)'
;MAPGPLPQQAPRQRRRWLRFPSCKRITICLVLAIIPVVLVVVLFVLLPAHISISHDAEYFRALENHGKWRHLPPELRDDPLFRQTDPWNEPSVVPLIKDITQLSSMHWLQQMEFHEDWTAEYPAQEFWIYAGGSPKGEDRTVVTKSKKDVPQKQKSIYGDDDDDDEYGFGRVGWFSWGWVLEGVKNLILDTDALRKVFGSIISLPGPSCVDSPDICHSFNNGFDRLLEHYHTHRQYQTANTGLTFVDCDVSPYICDEWGVNPVMLVHVKTSSPCRTQRSPFRWYCSVKWRFVALPLRKLPVQRTVRLSDLVAAQSSIATISSQVKGSGEKSSKALDPVVPVFPSAFEQLHSMVSYSDSVEALEFQEHEILEIKGDL
;
A
#
# COMPACT_ATOMS: atom_id res chain seq x y z
N MET A 1 0.73 -97.22 23.36
CA MET A 1 1.21 -96.38 22.25
C MET A 1 0.36 -95.13 22.21
N ALA A 2 0.92 -93.99 22.62
CA ALA A 2 0.28 -92.68 22.51
C ALA A 2 1.29 -91.73 21.84
N PRO A 3 0.87 -90.91 20.85
CA PRO A 3 1.78 -90.10 20.08
C PRO A 3 2.23 -88.87 20.89
N GLY A 4 3.55 -88.64 20.93
CA GLY A 4 4.16 -87.49 21.58
C GLY A 4 3.91 -86.18 20.82
N PRO A 5 3.94 -85.03 21.51
CA PRO A 5 3.57 -83.74 20.94
C PRO A 5 4.62 -83.25 19.94
N LEU A 6 4.14 -82.73 18.80
CA LEU A 6 4.95 -82.17 17.73
C LEU A 6 5.59 -80.82 18.15
N PRO A 7 6.82 -80.52 17.71
CA PRO A 7 7.53 -79.30 18.06
C PRO A 7 6.91 -78.08 17.35
N GLN A 8 6.54 -77.06 18.12
CA GLN A 8 6.16 -75.74 17.64
C GLN A 8 7.32 -75.11 16.86
N GLN A 9 7.16 -74.95 15.55
CA GLN A 9 8.06 -74.18 14.72
C GLN A 9 7.86 -72.69 15.00
N ALA A 10 8.86 -72.06 15.62
CA ALA A 10 8.90 -70.62 15.81
C ALA A 10 8.88 -69.90 14.45
N PRO A 11 7.99 -68.92 14.23
CA PRO A 11 7.93 -68.18 12.97
C PRO A 11 9.24 -67.42 12.80
N ARG A 12 10.02 -67.83 11.79
CA ARG A 12 11.19 -67.08 11.30
C ARG A 12 10.71 -65.70 10.80
N GLN A 13 10.71 -64.72 11.70
CA GLN A 13 10.65 -63.31 11.34
C GLN A 13 11.86 -63.00 10.45
N ARG A 14 11.66 -63.10 9.13
CA ARG A 14 12.55 -62.49 8.14
C ARG A 14 12.55 -61.00 8.43
N ARG A 15 13.52 -60.53 9.23
CA ARG A 15 13.92 -59.13 9.27
C ARG A 15 14.32 -58.76 7.84
N ARG A 16 13.36 -58.26 7.07
CA ARG A 16 13.63 -57.58 5.80
C ARG A 16 14.43 -56.36 6.18
N TRP A 17 15.75 -56.50 6.13
CA TRP A 17 16.68 -55.37 6.19
C TRP A 17 16.21 -54.37 5.14
N LEU A 18 15.65 -53.26 5.62
CA LEU A 18 15.32 -52.10 4.81
C LEU A 18 16.63 -51.71 4.13
N ARG A 19 16.73 -52.01 2.83
CA ARG A 19 17.85 -51.54 2.01
C ARG A 19 17.85 -50.03 2.15
N PHE A 20 18.84 -49.50 2.86
CA PHE A 20 19.04 -48.07 2.96
C PHE A 20 18.99 -47.50 1.53
N PRO A 21 18.11 -46.52 1.27
CA PRO A 21 18.04 -45.90 -0.04
C PRO A 21 19.44 -45.35 -0.34
N SER A 22 19.97 -45.67 -1.52
CA SER A 22 21.28 -45.17 -1.94
C SER A 22 21.30 -43.65 -1.82
N CYS A 23 22.42 -43.05 -1.41
CA CYS A 23 22.52 -41.59 -1.22
C CYS A 23 21.96 -40.80 -2.41
N LYS A 24 22.14 -41.32 -3.63
CA LYS A 24 21.58 -40.73 -4.86
C LYS A 24 20.06 -40.56 -4.81
N ARG A 25 19.32 -41.53 -4.28
CA ARG A 25 17.85 -41.44 -4.13
C ARG A 25 17.45 -40.40 -3.10
N ILE A 26 18.19 -40.33 -1.98
CA ILE A 26 17.94 -39.32 -0.94
C ILE A 26 18.16 -37.91 -1.50
N THR A 27 19.26 -37.68 -2.23
CA THR A 27 19.55 -36.37 -2.85
C THR A 27 18.48 -35.97 -3.86
N ILE A 28 18.03 -36.89 -4.73
CA ILE A 28 16.96 -36.61 -5.69
C ILE A 28 15.65 -36.24 -4.98
N CYS A 29 15.27 -36.99 -3.94
CA CYS A 29 14.08 -36.69 -3.15
C CYS A 29 14.17 -35.31 -2.46
N LEU A 30 15.34 -34.95 -1.93
CA LEU A 30 15.55 -33.63 -1.32
C LEU A 30 15.42 -32.50 -2.35
N VAL A 31 16.04 -32.64 -3.52
CA VAL A 31 15.94 -31.62 -4.58
C VAL A 31 14.50 -31.47 -5.05
N LEU A 32 13.78 -32.57 -5.28
CA LEU A 32 12.37 -32.55 -5.67
C LEU A 32 11.45 -31.95 -4.58
N ALA A 33 11.83 -32.05 -3.30
CA ALA A 33 11.09 -31.43 -2.21
C ALA A 33 11.41 -29.92 -2.06
N ILE A 34 12.65 -29.50 -2.34
CA ILE A 34 13.09 -28.10 -2.20
C ILE A 34 12.55 -27.24 -3.35
N ILE A 35 12.56 -27.74 -4.59
CA ILE A 35 12.13 -26.98 -5.78
C ILE A 35 10.72 -26.36 -5.60
N PRO A 36 9.66 -27.09 -5.21
CA PRO A 36 8.33 -26.50 -5.06
C PRO A 36 8.29 -25.45 -3.95
N VAL A 37 9.04 -25.63 -2.85
CA VAL A 37 9.11 -24.63 -1.77
C VAL A 37 9.77 -23.35 -2.26
N VAL A 38 10.90 -23.46 -2.96
CA VAL A 38 11.58 -22.30 -3.56
C VAL A 38 10.69 -21.63 -4.59
N LEU A 39 9.99 -22.40 -5.43
CA LEU A 39 9.05 -21.86 -6.41
C LEU A 39 7.92 -21.06 -5.73
N VAL A 40 7.36 -21.57 -4.63
CA VAL A 40 6.34 -20.87 -3.85
C VAL A 40 6.89 -19.57 -3.26
N VAL A 41 8.07 -19.59 -2.64
CA VAL A 41 8.69 -18.36 -2.09
C VAL A 41 8.97 -17.34 -3.19
N VAL A 42 9.50 -17.76 -4.34
CA VAL A 42 9.79 -16.86 -5.46
C VAL A 42 8.50 -16.26 -6.03
N LEU A 43 7.48 -17.08 -6.30
CA LEU A 43 6.25 -16.62 -6.96
C LEU A 43 5.33 -15.80 -6.04
N PHE A 44 5.26 -16.13 -4.75
CA PHE A 44 4.30 -15.50 -3.84
C PHE A 44 4.91 -14.46 -2.91
N VAL A 45 6.24 -14.40 -2.76
CA VAL A 45 6.91 -13.42 -1.87
C VAL A 45 7.85 -12.53 -2.67
N LEU A 46 8.84 -13.10 -3.36
CA LEU A 46 9.88 -12.30 -4.00
C LEU A 46 9.40 -11.57 -5.26
N LEU A 47 8.57 -12.22 -6.08
CA LEU A 47 8.06 -11.63 -7.32
C LEU A 47 7.10 -10.45 -7.04
N PRO A 48 6.09 -10.57 -6.15
CA PRO A 48 5.25 -9.42 -5.80
C PRO A 48 6.04 -8.29 -5.16
N ALA A 49 6.98 -8.59 -4.25
CA ALA A 49 7.84 -7.57 -3.65
C ALA A 49 8.69 -6.85 -4.71
N HIS A 50 9.29 -7.58 -5.65
CA HIS A 50 10.04 -6.97 -6.75
C HIS A 50 9.17 -6.10 -7.64
N ILE A 51 7.96 -6.55 -8.00
CA ILE A 51 7.01 -5.76 -8.80
C ILE A 51 6.64 -4.47 -8.05
N SER A 52 6.30 -4.57 -6.77
CA SER A 52 6.00 -3.41 -5.92
C SER A 52 7.16 -2.42 -5.88
N ILE A 53 8.39 -2.89 -5.63
CA ILE A 53 9.58 -2.03 -5.55
C ILE A 53 9.87 -1.39 -6.92
N SER A 54 9.71 -2.13 -8.01
CA SER A 54 9.92 -1.59 -9.35
C SER A 54 8.90 -0.51 -9.71
N HIS A 55 7.62 -0.71 -9.36
CA HIS A 55 6.57 0.26 -9.58
C HIS A 55 6.78 1.53 -8.75
N ASP A 56 7.16 1.37 -7.48
CA ASP A 56 7.52 2.45 -6.57
C ASP A 56 8.71 3.27 -7.12
N ALA A 57 9.78 2.58 -7.54
CA ALA A 57 10.94 3.23 -8.14
C ALA A 57 10.61 3.99 -9.43
N GLU A 58 9.77 3.41 -10.31
CA GLU A 58 9.30 4.08 -11.53
C GLU A 58 8.46 5.32 -11.23
N TYR A 59 7.54 5.22 -10.26
CA TYR A 59 6.70 6.32 -9.80
C TYR A 59 7.55 7.48 -9.27
N PHE A 60 8.47 7.21 -8.33
CA PHE A 60 9.31 8.26 -7.75
C PHE A 60 10.29 8.85 -8.76
N ARG A 61 10.78 8.05 -9.71
CA ARG A 61 11.59 8.56 -10.83
C ARG A 61 10.79 9.51 -11.72
N ALA A 62 9.52 9.18 -12.00
CA ALA A 62 8.62 10.06 -12.73
C ALA A 62 8.35 11.36 -11.96
N LEU A 63 8.15 11.27 -10.64
CA LEU A 63 7.94 12.42 -9.77
C LEU A 63 9.18 13.33 -9.70
N GLU A 64 10.39 12.77 -9.59
CA GLU A 64 11.65 13.52 -9.59
C GLU A 64 11.83 14.25 -10.92
N ASN A 65 11.51 13.58 -12.04
CA ASN A 65 11.50 14.21 -13.35
C ASN A 65 10.47 15.35 -13.37
N HIS A 66 9.25 15.16 -12.86
CA HIS A 66 8.24 16.21 -12.68
C HIS A 66 8.73 17.40 -11.85
N GLY A 67 9.52 17.15 -10.80
CA GLY A 67 10.18 18.18 -9.99
C GLY A 67 11.13 19.05 -10.82
N LYS A 68 11.94 18.44 -11.68
CA LYS A 68 12.84 19.17 -12.61
C LYS A 68 12.05 20.10 -13.55
N TRP A 69 10.86 19.69 -13.98
CA TRP A 69 9.98 20.54 -14.80
C TRP A 69 9.37 21.73 -14.04
N ARG A 70 9.30 21.71 -12.69
CA ARG A 70 8.80 22.87 -11.90
C ARG A 70 9.72 24.09 -12.02
N HIS A 71 10.97 23.92 -12.42
CA HIS A 71 11.95 25.01 -12.58
C HIS A 71 11.89 25.68 -13.96
N LEU A 72 11.09 25.17 -14.89
CA LEU A 72 10.93 25.80 -16.19
C LEU A 72 10.05 27.06 -16.08
N PRO A 73 10.36 28.12 -16.85
CA PRO A 73 9.51 29.31 -16.92
C PRO A 73 8.06 28.94 -17.27
N PRO A 74 7.06 29.66 -16.71
CA PRO A 74 5.65 29.39 -16.99
C PRO A 74 5.33 29.36 -18.50
N GLU A 75 6.01 30.17 -19.31
CA GLU A 75 5.77 30.23 -20.76
C GLU A 75 6.15 28.93 -21.49
N LEU A 76 7.12 28.17 -20.99
CA LEU A 76 7.55 26.88 -21.53
C LEU A 76 6.71 25.71 -21.02
N ARG A 77 5.99 25.92 -19.92
CA ARG A 77 5.17 24.89 -19.26
C ARG A 77 3.86 24.62 -20.00
N ASP A 78 3.32 25.66 -20.63
CA ASP A 78 2.05 25.61 -21.36
C ASP A 78 2.21 25.31 -22.86
N ASP A 79 3.45 25.17 -23.35
CA ASP A 79 3.73 24.93 -24.76
C ASP A 79 3.35 23.48 -25.15
N PRO A 80 2.45 23.28 -26.14
CA PRO A 80 2.00 21.97 -26.58
C PRO A 80 3.12 21.07 -27.13
N LEU A 81 4.28 21.63 -27.50
CA LEU A 81 5.46 20.84 -27.88
C LEU A 81 6.11 20.11 -26.68
N PHE A 82 6.01 20.68 -25.48
CA PHE A 82 6.51 20.06 -24.24
C PHE A 82 5.43 19.26 -23.52
N ARG A 83 4.16 19.44 -23.89
CA ARG A 83 3.05 18.55 -23.53
C ARG A 83 3.09 17.24 -24.33
N GLN A 84 4.31 16.73 -24.54
CA GLN A 84 4.55 15.56 -25.36
C GLN A 84 3.80 14.37 -24.76
N THR A 85 3.00 13.77 -25.61
CA THR A 85 2.17 12.59 -25.41
C THR A 85 3.06 11.38 -25.16
N ASP A 86 3.74 11.33 -24.02
CA ASP A 86 4.21 10.05 -23.52
C ASP A 86 2.96 9.19 -23.28
N PRO A 87 2.91 7.93 -23.74
CA PRO A 87 1.77 7.05 -23.53
C PRO A 87 1.46 6.79 -22.05
N TRP A 88 2.35 7.24 -21.14
CA TRP A 88 2.23 7.19 -19.68
C TRP A 88 1.75 8.51 -19.06
N ASN A 89 1.64 9.59 -19.85
CA ASN A 89 1.00 10.87 -19.49
C ASN A 89 -0.54 10.81 -19.61
N GLU A 90 -1.14 9.61 -19.56
CA GLU A 90 -2.50 9.55 -19.03
C GLU A 90 -2.49 10.18 -17.62
N PRO A 91 -3.55 10.87 -17.19
CA PRO A 91 -3.64 11.64 -15.93
C PRO A 91 -3.45 10.81 -14.63
N SER A 92 -2.89 9.60 -14.72
CA SER A 92 -2.74 8.59 -13.68
C SER A 92 -1.57 8.81 -12.72
N VAL A 93 -0.55 9.59 -13.07
CA VAL A 93 0.60 9.88 -12.18
C VAL A 93 0.57 11.31 -11.66
N VAL A 94 -0.63 11.84 -11.44
CA VAL A 94 -0.77 12.97 -10.54
C VAL A 94 -0.71 12.37 -9.13
N PRO A 95 0.24 12.78 -8.27
CA PRO A 95 0.22 12.31 -6.88
C PRO A 95 -1.16 12.56 -6.33
N LEU A 96 -1.75 11.55 -5.65
CA LEU A 96 -3.12 11.63 -5.12
C LEU A 96 -3.33 12.95 -4.37
N ILE A 97 -2.26 13.41 -3.71
CA ILE A 97 -2.24 14.58 -2.87
C ILE A 97 -1.01 15.44 -3.25
N LYS A 98 -1.24 16.71 -3.57
CA LYS A 98 -0.19 17.64 -4.03
C LYS A 98 0.53 18.30 -2.85
N ASP A 99 1.81 18.61 -3.05
CA ASP A 99 2.64 19.50 -2.19
C ASP A 99 2.98 18.99 -0.78
N ILE A 100 2.76 17.69 -0.54
CA ILE A 100 3.25 16.97 0.64
C ILE A 100 4.31 15.95 0.26
N THR A 101 5.23 15.66 1.18
CA THR A 101 6.21 14.58 1.01
C THR A 101 5.48 13.24 1.01
N GLN A 102 5.54 12.54 -0.13
CA GLN A 102 5.10 11.15 -0.24
C GLN A 102 6.24 10.22 0.18
N LEU A 103 5.93 9.27 1.07
CA LEU A 103 6.90 8.29 1.54
C LEU A 103 7.11 7.18 0.50
N SER A 104 8.37 6.83 0.23
CA SER A 104 8.72 5.70 -0.62
C SER A 104 9.02 4.46 0.21
N SER A 105 8.71 3.28 -0.33
CA SER A 105 8.87 2.02 0.41
C SER A 105 10.33 1.76 0.80
N MET A 106 11.28 2.26 0.01
CA MET A 106 12.71 2.00 0.20
C MET A 106 13.44 3.08 1.03
N HIS A 107 12.86 4.28 1.14
CA HIS A 107 13.56 5.43 1.73
C HIS A 107 12.77 6.14 2.83
N TRP A 108 11.61 5.62 3.23
CA TRP A 108 10.77 6.28 4.24
C TRP A 108 11.51 6.52 5.57
N LEU A 109 12.36 5.59 6.02
CA LEU A 109 13.18 5.78 7.23
C LEU A 109 14.05 7.03 7.10
N GLN A 110 14.75 7.17 5.98
CA GLN A 110 15.58 8.34 5.71
C GLN A 110 14.75 9.62 5.54
N GLN A 111 13.60 9.54 4.87
CA GLN A 111 12.68 10.68 4.68
C GLN A 111 12.09 11.18 6.01
N MET A 112 12.01 10.31 7.02
CA MET A 112 11.58 10.63 8.38
C MET A 112 12.74 10.89 9.35
N GLU A 113 13.99 10.92 8.86
CA GLU A 113 15.20 11.09 9.68
C GLU A 113 15.40 9.98 10.73
N PHE A 114 14.86 8.78 10.46
CA PHE A 114 15.04 7.60 11.28
C PHE A 114 16.25 6.78 10.86
N HIS A 115 16.74 6.02 11.83
CA HIS A 115 17.83 5.08 11.72
C HIS A 115 17.29 3.70 11.33
N GLU A 116 18.14 2.82 10.80
CA GLU A 116 17.74 1.45 10.39
C GLU A 116 17.22 0.60 11.56
N ASP A 117 17.57 0.96 12.79
CA ASP A 117 17.09 0.34 14.03
C ASP A 117 15.79 0.96 14.56
N TRP A 118 15.10 1.76 13.74
CA TRP A 118 13.83 2.44 14.07
C TRP A 118 13.94 3.48 15.19
N THR A 119 15.17 3.93 15.51
CA THR A 119 15.40 5.06 16.40
C THR A 119 15.52 6.37 15.63
N ALA A 120 15.33 7.49 16.31
CA ALA A 120 15.48 8.82 15.72
C ALA A 120 16.66 9.59 16.32
N GLU A 121 17.24 10.50 15.54
CA GLU A 121 18.33 11.38 15.99
C GLU A 121 17.85 12.47 16.95
N TYR A 122 16.63 12.99 16.73
CA TYR A 122 16.10 14.17 17.43
C TYR A 122 14.92 13.83 18.36
N PRO A 123 14.92 14.33 19.61
CA PRO A 123 13.78 14.19 20.54
C PRO A 123 12.59 15.04 20.12
N ALA A 124 11.40 14.65 20.59
CA ALA A 124 10.16 15.42 20.46
C ALA A 124 9.81 15.82 19.01
N GLN A 125 10.27 15.05 18.03
CA GLN A 125 9.75 15.10 16.67
C GLN A 125 8.40 14.38 16.64
N GLU A 126 7.48 14.93 15.88
CA GLU A 126 6.15 14.38 15.72
C GLU A 126 5.79 14.36 14.23
N PHE A 127 5.26 13.25 13.76
CA PHE A 127 4.84 13.09 12.37
C PHE A 127 3.43 12.50 12.33
N TRP A 128 2.64 13.02 11.41
CA TRP A 128 1.35 12.48 11.02
C TRP A 128 1.46 11.97 9.59
N ILE A 129 1.22 10.68 9.41
CA ILE A 129 1.27 10.02 8.10
C ILE A 129 -0.15 9.61 7.76
N TYR A 130 -0.72 10.16 6.69
CA TYR A 130 -2.00 9.67 6.18
C TYR A 130 -1.77 8.55 5.17
N ALA A 131 -2.34 7.39 5.44
CA ALA A 131 -2.39 6.27 4.50
C ALA A 131 -3.64 6.40 3.64
N GLY A 132 -3.44 6.78 2.38
CA GLY A 132 -4.50 6.84 1.37
C GLY A 132 -4.46 5.67 0.41
N GLY A 133 -5.44 5.66 -0.48
CA GLY A 133 -5.61 4.62 -1.48
C GLY A 133 -6.93 4.74 -2.24
N SER A 134 -7.06 3.95 -3.30
CA SER A 134 -8.23 3.95 -4.18
C SER A 134 -9.36 3.07 -3.63
N PRO A 135 -10.62 3.46 -3.82
CA PRO A 135 -11.77 2.75 -3.29
C PRO A 135 -12.11 1.44 -4.00
N LYS A 136 -12.56 0.43 -3.25
CA LYS A 136 -12.87 -0.89 -3.81
C LYS A 136 -14.08 -0.87 -4.75
N GLY A 137 -13.84 -1.16 -6.04
CA GLY A 137 -14.89 -1.55 -6.96
C GLY A 137 -15.49 -0.45 -7.83
N GLU A 138 -14.84 0.70 -7.98
CA GLU A 138 -15.03 1.43 -9.23
C GLU A 138 -14.15 0.72 -10.25
N ASP A 139 -14.69 -0.32 -10.88
CA ASP A 139 -14.12 -0.85 -12.11
C ASP A 139 -13.75 0.38 -12.91
N ARG A 140 -12.45 0.61 -13.10
CA ARG A 140 -11.98 1.52 -14.13
C ARG A 140 -12.52 0.88 -15.39
N THR A 141 -13.75 1.20 -15.76
CA THR A 141 -14.18 1.22 -17.13
C THR A 141 -13.25 2.25 -17.72
N VAL A 142 -12.05 1.78 -18.07
CA VAL A 142 -11.21 2.42 -19.05
C VAL A 142 -12.22 2.68 -20.13
N VAL A 143 -12.62 3.94 -20.27
CA VAL A 143 -13.36 4.42 -21.40
C VAL A 143 -12.36 4.25 -22.52
N THR A 144 -12.24 3.01 -22.97
CA THR A 144 -11.70 2.64 -24.24
C THR A 144 -12.66 3.36 -25.15
N LYS A 145 -12.28 4.59 -25.51
CA LYS A 145 -12.87 5.30 -26.62
C LYS A 145 -12.77 4.29 -27.75
N SER A 146 -13.89 3.62 -28.01
CA SER A 146 -14.04 2.62 -29.03
C SER A 146 -13.46 3.25 -30.28
N LYS A 147 -12.26 2.80 -30.66
CA LYS A 147 -11.53 3.29 -31.81
C LYS A 147 -12.31 2.76 -32.99
N LYS A 148 -13.30 3.56 -33.39
CA LYS A 148 -14.21 3.30 -34.49
C LYS A 148 -13.35 3.08 -35.73
N ASP A 149 -13.42 1.85 -36.23
CA ASP A 149 -13.15 1.41 -37.59
C ASP A 149 -11.78 1.77 -38.19
N VAL A 150 -10.80 0.89 -38.00
CA VAL A 150 -9.73 0.67 -38.99
C VAL A 150 -9.92 -0.73 -39.57
N PRO A 151 -10.14 -0.88 -40.89
CA PRO A 151 -10.43 -2.16 -41.51
C PRO A 151 -9.22 -3.10 -41.47
N GLN A 152 -9.46 -4.34 -41.01
CA GLN A 152 -8.51 -5.44 -41.03
C GLN A 152 -8.07 -5.75 -42.47
N LYS A 153 -6.76 -5.69 -42.70
CA LYS A 153 -6.14 -6.19 -43.92
C LYS A 153 -5.90 -7.69 -43.77
N GLN A 154 -6.60 -8.46 -44.61
CA GLN A 154 -6.49 -9.90 -44.81
C GLN A 154 -5.03 -10.35 -44.96
N LYS A 155 -4.62 -11.34 -44.16
CA LYS A 155 -3.34 -12.04 -44.29
C LYS A 155 -3.56 -13.24 -45.22
N SER A 156 -2.81 -13.28 -46.31
CA SER A 156 -2.88 -14.31 -47.34
C SER A 156 -2.28 -15.63 -46.86
N ILE A 157 -2.96 -16.67 -47.29
CA ILE A 157 -2.66 -18.10 -47.23
C ILE A 157 -1.53 -18.43 -48.24
N TYR A 158 -0.81 -19.51 -47.95
CA TYR A 158 0.25 -20.22 -48.69
C TYR A 158 1.71 -19.94 -48.32
N GLY A 159 2.39 -21.06 -48.07
CA GLY A 159 3.80 -21.22 -47.74
C GLY A 159 3.98 -22.62 -47.15
N ASP A 160 3.69 -23.64 -47.97
CA ASP A 160 4.18 -25.01 -47.79
C ASP A 160 5.70 -24.96 -47.64
N ASP A 161 6.26 -25.76 -46.73
CA ASP A 161 7.53 -26.44 -46.94
C ASP A 161 7.60 -27.63 -45.96
N ASP A 162 7.67 -28.81 -46.58
CA ASP A 162 7.93 -30.11 -45.99
C ASP A 162 9.36 -30.16 -45.43
N ASP A 163 9.54 -30.71 -44.23
CA ASP A 163 10.84 -31.27 -43.83
C ASP A 163 10.63 -32.48 -42.90
N ASP A 164 11.30 -33.56 -43.28
CA ASP A 164 11.28 -34.90 -42.70
C ASP A 164 12.06 -34.97 -41.37
N ASP A 165 11.38 -35.33 -40.28
CA ASP A 165 12.05 -35.59 -38.99
C ASP A 165 12.31 -37.10 -38.77
N GLU A 166 13.56 -37.45 -39.05
CA GLU A 166 14.28 -38.67 -38.72
C GLU A 166 14.28 -38.96 -37.19
N TYR A 167 13.67 -40.07 -36.76
CA TYR A 167 13.67 -40.53 -35.37
C TYR A 167 15.05 -41.08 -34.94
N GLY A 168 15.95 -40.18 -34.57
CA GLY A 168 17.20 -40.51 -33.89
C GLY A 168 16.97 -40.79 -32.40
N PHE A 169 16.99 -42.06 -32.00
CA PHE A 169 17.03 -42.50 -30.60
C PHE A 169 18.40 -42.14 -29.96
N GLY A 170 18.52 -40.88 -29.55
CA GLY A 170 19.71 -40.29 -28.95
C GLY A 170 19.79 -40.52 -27.44
N ARG A 171 20.80 -41.30 -27.05
CA ARG A 171 21.54 -41.30 -25.78
C ARG A 171 21.16 -40.16 -24.81
N VAL A 172 20.62 -40.50 -23.65
CA VAL A 172 20.24 -39.57 -22.56
C VAL A 172 21.46 -38.75 -22.13
N GLY A 173 21.61 -37.57 -22.72
CA GLY A 173 22.64 -36.60 -22.39
C GLY A 173 22.48 -36.19 -20.93
N TRP A 174 23.60 -36.05 -20.24
CA TRP A 174 23.62 -35.56 -18.87
C TRP A 174 22.86 -34.23 -18.81
N PHE A 175 21.82 -34.19 -17.99
CA PHE A 175 20.95 -33.05 -17.77
C PHE A 175 21.84 -31.83 -17.42
N SER A 176 22.03 -30.93 -18.40
CA SER A 176 22.90 -29.77 -18.23
C SER A 176 22.11 -28.72 -17.45
N TRP A 177 22.50 -28.52 -16.19
CA TRP A 177 21.96 -27.46 -15.34
C TRP A 177 22.06 -26.07 -15.96
N GLY A 178 22.97 -25.85 -16.92
CA GLY A 178 23.09 -24.60 -17.65
C GLY A 178 21.83 -24.23 -18.44
N TRP A 179 21.13 -25.19 -19.05
CA TRP A 179 19.89 -24.92 -19.78
C TRP A 179 18.74 -24.55 -18.84
N VAL A 180 18.70 -25.16 -17.66
CA VAL A 180 17.71 -24.81 -16.63
C VAL A 180 17.98 -23.42 -16.07
N LEU A 181 19.25 -23.09 -15.79
CA LEU A 181 19.62 -21.76 -15.29
C LEU A 181 19.43 -20.66 -16.33
N GLU A 182 19.79 -20.89 -17.60
CA GLU A 182 19.56 -19.90 -18.66
C GLU A 182 18.06 -19.79 -18.98
N GLY A 183 17.30 -20.88 -18.90
CA GLY A 183 15.84 -20.86 -19.01
C GLY A 183 15.17 -20.07 -17.88
N VAL A 184 15.60 -20.27 -16.62
CA VAL A 184 15.12 -19.49 -15.46
C VAL A 184 15.53 -18.03 -15.59
N LYS A 185 16.75 -17.74 -16.03
CA LYS A 185 17.25 -16.38 -16.24
C LYS A 185 16.47 -15.67 -17.36
N ASN A 186 16.22 -16.33 -18.48
CA ASN A 186 15.41 -15.79 -19.57
C ASN A 186 13.94 -15.61 -19.15
N LEU A 187 13.40 -16.52 -18.33
CA LEU A 187 12.06 -16.37 -17.76
C LEU A 187 11.99 -15.18 -16.81
N ILE A 188 13.03 -14.94 -15.99
CA ILE A 188 13.11 -13.79 -15.08
C ILE A 188 13.31 -12.47 -15.87
N LEU A 189 14.08 -12.49 -16.95
CA LEU A 189 14.40 -11.30 -17.74
C LEU A 189 13.26 -10.90 -18.71
N ASP A 190 12.44 -11.86 -19.17
CA ASP A 190 11.23 -11.56 -19.94
C ASP A 190 10.08 -11.15 -19.02
N THR A 191 10.28 -9.99 -18.40
CA THR A 191 9.33 -9.34 -17.51
C THR A 191 7.98 -9.10 -18.18
N ASP A 192 7.92 -8.92 -19.50
CA ASP A 192 6.68 -8.73 -20.24
C ASP A 192 5.88 -10.04 -20.42
N ALA A 193 6.54 -11.17 -20.68
CA ALA A 193 5.87 -12.47 -20.72
C ALA A 193 5.36 -12.88 -19.34
N LEU A 194 6.17 -12.68 -18.29
CA LEU A 194 5.73 -12.87 -16.90
C LEU A 194 4.57 -11.94 -16.56
N ARG A 195 4.62 -10.66 -16.96
CA ARG A 195 3.53 -9.70 -16.74
C ARG A 195 2.26 -10.06 -17.51
N LYS A 196 2.34 -10.74 -18.67
CA LYS A 196 1.14 -11.23 -19.38
C LYS A 196 0.54 -12.48 -18.74
N VAL A 197 1.39 -13.44 -18.38
CA VAL A 197 0.95 -14.71 -17.78
C VAL A 197 0.47 -14.48 -16.35
N PHE A 198 1.24 -13.73 -15.57
CA PHE A 198 0.93 -13.43 -14.19
C PHE A 198 0.15 -12.14 -14.01
N GLY A 199 0.09 -11.19 -14.94
CA GLY A 199 -0.72 -9.97 -14.75
C GLY A 199 -2.24 -10.23 -14.70
N SER A 200 -2.66 -11.45 -15.04
CA SER A 200 -4.03 -11.93 -14.80
C SER A 200 -4.23 -12.58 -13.42
N ILE A 201 -3.14 -12.96 -12.72
CA ILE A 201 -3.13 -13.58 -11.38
C ILE A 201 -2.69 -12.56 -10.31
N ILE A 202 -1.67 -11.77 -10.64
CA ILE A 202 -1.20 -10.55 -10.01
C ILE A 202 -2.03 -9.43 -10.64
N SER A 203 -3.29 -9.31 -10.21
CA SER A 203 -4.03 -8.09 -10.46
C SER A 203 -3.14 -6.91 -10.03
N LEU A 204 -3.00 -5.89 -10.88
CA LEU A 204 -2.57 -4.56 -10.43
C LEU A 204 -3.20 -4.28 -9.07
N PRO A 205 -2.49 -3.63 -8.12
CA PRO A 205 -2.96 -3.44 -6.76
C PRO A 205 -4.44 -3.09 -6.84
N GLY A 206 -5.25 -4.06 -6.42
CA GLY A 206 -6.67 -3.87 -6.40
C GLY A 206 -6.91 -2.64 -5.53
N PRO A 207 -7.99 -1.92 -5.77
CA PRO A 207 -8.30 -0.75 -4.96
C PRO A 207 -8.08 -1.05 -3.48
N SER A 208 -7.15 -0.32 -2.87
CA SER A 208 -6.58 -0.66 -1.57
C SER A 208 -7.51 -0.34 -0.41
N CYS A 209 -8.49 0.55 -0.60
CA CYS A 209 -9.35 0.97 0.50
C CYS A 209 -10.36 -0.12 0.87
N VAL A 210 -10.34 -0.53 2.14
CA VAL A 210 -11.22 -1.57 2.70
C VAL A 210 -12.66 -1.09 2.83
N ASP A 211 -12.85 0.22 3.05
CA ASP A 211 -14.14 0.86 3.24
C ASP A 211 -14.90 1.13 1.94
N SER A 212 -16.15 1.60 2.07
CA SER A 212 -16.97 2.01 0.92
C SER A 212 -16.32 3.18 0.17
N PRO A 213 -16.52 3.29 -1.16
CA PRO A 213 -15.93 4.35 -1.97
C PRO A 213 -16.18 5.76 -1.43
N ASP A 214 -17.38 6.02 -0.92
CA ASP A 214 -17.77 7.32 -0.39
C ASP A 214 -16.91 7.73 0.82
N ILE A 215 -16.53 6.78 1.68
CA ILE A 215 -15.70 7.04 2.86
C ILE A 215 -14.28 7.38 2.40
N CYS A 216 -13.70 6.56 1.52
CA CYS A 216 -12.35 6.76 1.01
C CYS A 216 -12.23 8.12 0.30
N HIS A 217 -13.19 8.46 -0.57
CA HIS A 217 -13.24 9.77 -1.23
C HIS A 217 -13.40 10.91 -0.24
N SER A 218 -14.25 10.76 0.79
CA SER A 218 -14.46 11.79 1.80
C SER A 218 -13.19 12.10 2.58
N PHE A 219 -12.43 11.07 2.98
CA PHE A 219 -11.19 11.25 3.74
C PHE A 219 -10.01 11.72 2.88
N ASN A 220 -9.87 11.23 1.64
CA ASN A 220 -8.86 11.75 0.71
C ASN A 220 -9.08 13.26 0.45
N ASN A 221 -10.33 13.66 0.14
CA ASN A 221 -10.69 15.08 -0.02
C ASN A 221 -10.54 15.86 1.30
N GLY A 222 -10.87 15.24 2.44
CA GLY A 222 -10.66 15.82 3.75
C GLY A 222 -9.18 16.13 4.02
N PHE A 223 -8.28 15.25 3.60
CA PHE A 223 -6.84 15.45 3.73
C PHE A 223 -6.30 16.50 2.77
N ASP A 224 -6.77 16.54 1.52
CA ASP A 224 -6.43 17.62 0.58
C ASP A 224 -6.77 19.00 1.16
N ARG A 225 -7.98 19.14 1.75
CA ARG A 225 -8.41 20.37 2.42
C ARG A 225 -7.56 20.68 3.66
N LEU A 226 -7.15 19.65 4.40
CA LEU A 226 -6.23 19.80 5.53
C LEU A 226 -4.91 20.41 5.06
N LEU A 227 -4.35 19.92 3.96
CA LEU A 227 -3.11 20.46 3.41
C LEU A 227 -3.27 21.87 2.90
N GLU A 228 -4.32 22.15 2.14
CA GLU A 228 -4.62 23.51 1.69
C GLU A 228 -4.70 24.47 2.89
N HIS A 229 -5.37 24.05 3.96
CA HIS A 229 -5.43 24.81 5.20
C HIS A 229 -4.04 25.02 5.83
N TYR A 230 -3.23 23.97 5.91
CA TYR A 230 -1.87 24.00 6.48
C TYR A 230 -0.91 24.88 5.68
N HIS A 231 -1.01 24.87 4.34
CA HIS A 231 -0.20 25.73 3.48
C HIS A 231 -0.60 27.20 3.57
N THR A 232 -1.90 27.49 3.67
CA THR A 232 -2.43 28.85 3.72
C THR A 232 -2.31 29.50 5.11
N HIS A 233 -2.46 28.73 6.19
CA HIS A 233 -2.51 29.23 7.57
C HIS A 233 -1.26 28.88 8.41
N ARG A 234 -0.15 28.53 7.74
CA ARG A 234 1.10 27.99 8.32
C ARG A 234 1.73 28.80 9.47
N GLN A 235 1.34 30.06 9.64
CA GLN A 235 1.92 30.97 10.65
C GLN A 235 1.65 30.55 12.11
N TYR A 236 0.74 29.61 12.37
CA TYR A 236 0.38 29.17 13.73
C TYR A 236 0.63 27.69 14.00
N GLN A 237 1.53 27.02 13.28
CA GLN A 237 1.89 25.63 13.60
C GLN A 237 2.48 25.56 15.02
N THR A 238 1.72 24.95 15.94
CA THR A 238 1.98 24.94 17.38
C THR A 238 2.92 23.85 17.88
N ALA A 239 3.44 22.99 17.02
CA ALA A 239 4.47 22.02 17.39
C ALA A 239 5.21 21.60 16.12
N ASN A 240 6.43 21.12 16.23
CA ASN A 240 7.26 20.61 15.13
C ASN A 240 6.67 19.33 14.51
N THR A 241 5.40 19.36 14.10
CA THR A 241 4.64 18.24 13.57
C THR A 241 4.77 18.23 12.05
N GLY A 242 5.47 17.23 11.51
CA GLY A 242 5.47 16.94 10.09
C GLY A 242 4.14 16.29 9.67
N LEU A 243 3.64 16.64 8.49
CA LEU A 243 2.53 15.95 7.85
C LEU A 243 3.09 15.29 6.59
N THR A 244 2.91 13.98 6.45
CA THR A 244 3.36 13.18 5.31
C THR A 244 2.23 12.28 4.80
N PHE A 245 2.43 11.73 3.61
CA PHE A 245 1.43 10.92 2.92
C PHE A 245 2.05 9.61 2.44
N VAL A 246 1.29 8.52 2.55
CA VAL A 246 1.61 7.24 1.91
C VAL A 246 0.42 6.77 1.09
N ASP A 247 0.67 6.44 -0.16
CA ASP A 247 -0.34 5.90 -1.06
C ASP A 247 -0.16 4.39 -1.14
N CYS A 248 -1.08 3.62 -0.56
CA CYS A 248 -0.98 2.16 -0.54
C CYS A 248 -1.18 1.54 -1.93
N ASP A 249 -1.69 2.28 -2.92
CA ASP A 249 -1.74 1.80 -4.31
C ASP A 249 -0.37 1.90 -5.00
N VAL A 250 0.43 2.90 -4.61
CA VAL A 250 1.77 3.15 -5.19
C VAL A 250 2.83 2.35 -4.44
N SER A 251 2.74 2.37 -3.10
CA SER A 251 3.71 1.82 -2.17
C SER A 251 3.03 0.77 -1.28
N PRO A 252 2.58 -0.39 -1.82
CA PRO A 252 1.88 -1.38 -1.01
C PRO A 252 2.80 -2.03 0.02
N TYR A 253 4.10 -2.15 -0.27
CA TYR A 253 5.07 -2.77 0.64
C TYR A 253 5.13 -2.09 2.02
N ILE A 254 5.17 -0.75 2.08
CA ILE A 254 5.20 -0.01 3.35
C ILE A 254 3.86 -0.16 4.10
N CYS A 255 2.74 -0.21 3.39
CA CYS A 255 1.44 -0.44 4.01
C CYS A 255 1.31 -1.86 4.59
N ASP A 256 1.81 -2.87 3.86
CA ASP A 256 1.86 -4.26 4.31
C ASP A 256 2.82 -4.45 5.50
N GLU A 257 4.00 -3.82 5.47
CA GLU A 257 5.00 -3.87 6.55
C GLU A 257 4.46 -3.27 7.86
N TRP A 258 3.75 -2.14 7.76
CA TRP A 258 3.13 -1.49 8.92
C TRP A 258 1.80 -2.11 9.32
N GLY A 259 1.22 -2.97 8.49
CA GLY A 259 -0.13 -3.50 8.67
C GLY A 259 -1.21 -2.41 8.64
N VAL A 260 -1.01 -1.35 7.85
CA VAL A 260 -1.95 -0.24 7.71
C VAL A 260 -2.81 -0.41 6.47
N ASN A 261 -4.08 -0.07 6.60
CA ASN A 261 -5.00 0.02 5.48
C ASN A 261 -5.16 1.50 5.07
N PRO A 262 -5.65 1.78 3.86
CA PRO A 262 -6.05 3.14 3.50
C PRO A 262 -7.13 3.68 4.43
N VAL A 263 -7.21 5.01 4.49
CA VAL A 263 -8.08 5.75 5.42
C VAL A 263 -7.65 5.51 6.87
N MET A 264 -6.34 5.48 7.09
CA MET A 264 -5.72 5.43 8.42
C MET A 264 -4.74 6.60 8.60
N LEU A 265 -4.63 7.09 9.83
CA LEU A 265 -3.58 8.01 10.25
C LEU A 265 -2.57 7.25 11.10
N VAL A 266 -1.29 7.43 10.82
CA VAL A 266 -0.19 6.96 11.66
C VAL A 266 0.41 8.16 12.35
N HIS A 267 0.40 8.13 13.68
CA HIS A 267 1.06 9.11 14.52
C HIS A 267 2.38 8.55 15.02
N VAL A 268 3.46 9.27 14.73
CA VAL A 268 4.81 8.87 15.09
C VAL A 268 5.43 9.96 15.95
N LYS A 269 5.84 9.62 17.18
CA LYS A 269 6.39 10.56 18.15
C LYS A 269 7.70 10.05 18.72
N THR A 270 8.77 10.84 18.62
CA THR A 270 10.06 10.49 19.23
C THR A 270 10.03 10.84 20.71
N SER A 271 10.35 9.87 21.56
CA SER A 271 10.34 10.02 23.01
C SER A 271 11.55 10.80 23.50
N SER A 272 11.37 11.50 24.63
CA SER A 272 12.47 12.12 25.38
C SER A 272 12.48 11.53 26.80
N PRO A 273 13.66 11.32 27.43
CA PRO A 273 14.99 11.69 26.96
C PRO A 273 15.59 10.67 25.96
N CYS A 274 16.38 11.17 25.00
CA CYS A 274 17.19 10.31 24.13
C CYS A 274 18.42 9.79 24.88
N ARG A 275 18.90 8.62 24.46
CA ARG A 275 20.14 8.04 25.00
C ARG A 275 21.31 8.33 24.06
N THR A 276 22.52 8.31 24.59
CA THR A 276 23.76 8.51 23.81
C THR A 276 24.55 7.22 23.73
N GLN A 277 25.02 6.88 22.53
CA GLN A 277 26.00 5.82 22.31
C GLN A 277 27.34 6.49 22.03
N ARG A 278 28.42 6.04 22.68
CA ARG A 278 29.72 6.73 22.62
C ARG A 278 30.56 6.42 21.37
N SER A 279 30.30 5.33 20.65
CA SER A 279 31.09 4.96 19.48
C SER A 279 30.28 4.10 18.50
N PRO A 280 29.93 4.64 17.32
CA PRO A 280 30.04 6.05 16.94
C PRO A 280 29.19 6.95 17.86
N PHE A 281 29.56 8.24 18.01
CA PHE A 281 28.76 9.16 18.82
C PHE A 281 27.41 9.39 18.14
N ARG A 282 26.33 8.86 18.71
CA ARG A 282 24.98 8.92 18.14
C ARG A 282 23.95 9.09 19.25
N TRP A 283 22.93 9.90 19.00
CA TRP A 283 21.73 9.98 19.81
C TRP A 283 20.71 8.98 19.29
N TYR A 284 20.09 8.22 20.19
CA TYR A 284 19.00 7.32 19.85
C TYR A 284 17.81 7.64 20.74
N CYS A 285 16.76 8.14 20.10
CA CYS A 285 15.47 8.40 20.71
C CYS A 285 14.53 7.25 20.35
N SER A 286 13.87 6.65 21.34
CA SER A 286 12.87 5.62 21.07
C SER A 286 11.67 6.25 20.36
N VAL A 287 11.11 5.58 19.37
CA VAL A 287 9.99 6.08 18.57
C VAL A 287 8.71 5.37 19.00
N LYS A 288 7.67 6.14 19.27
CA LYS A 288 6.34 5.62 19.59
C LYS A 288 5.45 5.75 18.37
N TRP A 289 4.88 4.62 17.94
CA TRP A 289 3.96 4.52 16.83
C TRP A 289 2.54 4.35 17.36
N ARG A 290 1.58 5.02 16.72
CA ARG A 290 0.15 4.85 17.01
C ARG A 290 -0.61 4.86 15.70
N PHE A 291 -1.48 3.87 15.53
CA PHE A 291 -2.26 3.67 14.32
C PHE A 291 -3.72 4.03 14.62
N VAL A 292 -4.29 4.92 13.82
CA VAL A 292 -5.61 5.48 14.03
C VAL A 292 -6.46 5.21 12.79
N ALA A 293 -7.40 4.29 12.91
CA ALA A 293 -8.36 4.02 11.84
C ALA A 293 -9.43 5.12 11.74
N LEU A 294 -9.81 5.47 10.51
CA LEU A 294 -10.88 6.44 10.23
C LEU A 294 -12.06 5.72 9.53
N PRO A 295 -13.31 6.21 9.69
CA PRO A 295 -13.72 7.32 10.56
C PRO A 295 -13.61 6.99 12.05
N LEU A 296 -13.34 8.02 12.86
CA LEU A 296 -13.29 7.88 14.31
C LEU A 296 -14.68 7.59 14.88
N ARG A 297 -14.78 6.57 15.74
CA ARG A 297 -16.03 6.25 16.46
C ARG A 297 -16.35 7.27 17.55
N LYS A 298 -15.31 7.82 18.18
CA LYS A 298 -15.40 8.82 19.25
C LYS A 298 -14.37 9.89 18.95
N LEU A 299 -14.81 11.15 18.90
CA LEU A 299 -13.90 12.29 18.78
C LEU A 299 -13.28 12.64 20.13
N PRO A 300 -12.05 13.19 20.13
CA PRO A 300 -11.49 13.81 21.32
C PRO A 300 -12.28 15.05 21.77
N VAL A 301 -12.95 15.73 20.83
CA VAL A 301 -13.76 16.94 21.11
C VAL A 301 -15.15 16.78 20.51
N GLN A 302 -16.18 16.68 21.36
CA GLN A 302 -17.57 16.68 20.88
C GLN A 302 -18.00 18.10 20.50
N ARG A 303 -18.24 18.33 19.21
CA ARG A 303 -18.88 19.56 18.75
C ARG A 303 -20.38 19.43 18.92
N THR A 304 -20.96 20.38 19.63
CA THR A 304 -22.41 20.51 19.74
C THR A 304 -22.89 21.72 18.94
N VAL A 305 -23.94 21.55 18.14
CA VAL A 305 -24.53 22.63 17.35
C VAL A 305 -25.99 22.79 17.76
N ARG A 306 -26.50 24.02 17.71
CA ARG A 306 -27.92 24.25 17.92
C ARG A 306 -28.71 23.73 16.74
N LEU A 307 -29.84 23.07 17.00
CA LEU A 307 -30.64 22.46 15.95
C LEU A 307 -31.12 23.51 14.93
N SER A 308 -31.44 24.72 15.37
CA SER A 308 -31.81 25.82 14.46
C SER A 308 -30.73 26.15 13.42
N ASP A 309 -29.45 26.11 13.80
CA ASP A 309 -28.33 26.40 12.90
C ASP A 309 -28.17 25.30 11.83
N LEU A 310 -28.40 24.03 12.21
CA LEU A 310 -28.37 22.90 11.28
C LEU A 310 -29.48 22.97 10.24
N VAL A 311 -30.70 23.30 10.69
CA VAL A 311 -31.86 23.45 9.80
C VAL A 311 -31.66 24.64 8.86
N ALA A 312 -31.10 25.75 9.36
CA ALA A 312 -30.75 26.90 8.53
C ALA A 312 -29.70 26.53 7.46
N ALA A 313 -28.66 25.77 7.83
CA ALA A 313 -27.61 25.34 6.90
C ALA A 313 -28.09 24.33 5.84
N GLN A 314 -29.07 23.46 6.14
CA GLN A 314 -29.69 22.60 5.13
C GLN A 314 -30.63 23.36 4.20
N SER A 315 -31.36 24.36 4.74
CA SER A 315 -32.32 25.14 3.96
C SER A 315 -31.67 26.04 2.90
N SER A 316 -30.41 26.44 3.07
CA SER A 316 -29.67 27.22 2.06
C SER A 316 -29.30 26.40 0.81
N ILE A 317 -29.34 25.07 0.89
CA ILE A 317 -29.14 24.17 -0.26
C ILE A 317 -30.46 23.96 -1.02
N ALA A 318 -31.59 24.25 -0.39
CA ALA A 318 -32.92 23.90 -0.89
C ALA A 318 -33.91 25.07 -0.92
N THR A 319 -33.52 26.32 -1.25
CA THR A 319 -34.54 27.32 -1.65
C THR A 319 -33.99 28.44 -2.55
N ILE A 320 -34.04 28.23 -3.87
CA ILE A 320 -34.58 29.25 -4.77
C ILE A 320 -36.10 29.06 -4.74
N SER A 321 -36.86 30.14 -4.56
CA SER A 321 -38.35 30.20 -4.59
C SER A 321 -39.07 30.06 -3.24
N SER A 322 -39.14 31.16 -2.48
CA SER A 322 -40.38 31.94 -2.32
C SER A 322 -40.28 32.84 -1.08
N GLN A 323 -40.18 34.15 -1.31
CA GLN A 323 -40.29 35.16 -0.26
C GLN A 323 -41.72 35.17 0.29
N VAL A 324 -41.93 34.63 1.49
CA VAL A 324 -43.13 34.91 2.28
C VAL A 324 -42.76 35.85 3.41
N LYS A 325 -43.29 37.07 3.33
CA LYS A 325 -43.07 38.19 4.23
C LYS A 325 -44.11 38.14 5.35
N GLY A 326 -43.76 37.57 6.51
CA GLY A 326 -44.54 37.67 7.75
C GLY A 326 -43.57 37.77 8.93
N SER A 327 -43.42 38.92 9.59
CA SER A 327 -44.31 39.51 10.61
C SER A 327 -44.25 38.79 11.96
N GLY A 328 -43.22 39.13 12.75
CA GLY A 328 -43.38 39.44 14.17
C GLY A 328 -43.64 38.29 15.14
N GLU A 329 -42.76 37.29 15.19
CA GLU A 329 -42.79 36.29 16.27
C GLU A 329 -41.61 36.51 17.22
N LYS A 330 -41.92 36.89 18.47
CA LYS A 330 -40.96 37.05 19.56
C LYS A 330 -40.43 35.66 19.93
N SER A 331 -39.38 35.27 19.21
CA SER A 331 -38.69 33.99 19.29
C SER A 331 -38.29 33.64 20.73
N SER A 332 -38.89 32.56 21.23
CA SER A 332 -38.52 31.83 22.43
C SER A 332 -37.14 31.18 22.28
N LYS A 333 -36.07 31.98 22.34
CA LYS A 333 -34.66 31.54 22.24
C LYS A 333 -34.19 30.60 23.38
N ALA A 334 -35.04 30.26 24.34
CA ALA A 334 -34.64 29.55 25.57
C ALA A 334 -34.68 28.01 25.47
N LEU A 335 -35.16 27.42 24.37
CA LEU A 335 -35.36 25.97 24.24
C LEU A 335 -34.84 25.40 22.91
N ASP A 336 -33.81 26.01 22.31
CA ASP A 336 -33.22 25.45 21.10
C ASP A 336 -32.33 24.24 21.48
N PRO A 337 -32.73 23.00 21.12
CA PRO A 337 -31.99 21.81 21.53
C PRO A 337 -30.60 21.81 20.90
N VAL A 338 -29.60 21.54 21.74
CA VAL A 338 -28.21 21.41 21.34
C VAL A 338 -27.97 19.93 21.04
N VAL A 339 -27.59 19.62 19.79
CA VAL A 339 -27.38 18.25 19.33
C VAL A 339 -25.91 18.00 18.98
N PRO A 340 -25.38 16.80 19.26
CA PRO A 340 -24.05 16.42 18.77
C PRO A 340 -24.09 16.27 17.25
N VAL A 341 -23.08 16.80 16.58
CA VAL A 341 -22.93 16.67 15.12
C VAL A 341 -21.73 15.78 14.85
N PHE A 342 -21.90 14.79 13.98
CA PHE A 342 -20.77 14.00 13.51
C PHE A 342 -19.86 14.89 12.65
N PRO A 343 -18.57 14.95 12.97
CA PRO A 343 -17.61 15.75 12.23
C PRO A 343 -17.48 15.26 10.78
N SER A 344 -17.25 16.21 9.88
CA SER A 344 -16.77 15.89 8.53
C SER A 344 -15.39 15.23 8.57
N ALA A 345 -15.01 14.52 7.50
CA ALA A 345 -13.69 13.90 7.40
C ALA A 345 -12.53 14.91 7.61
N PHE A 346 -12.65 16.11 7.03
CA PHE A 346 -11.71 17.22 7.27
C PHE A 346 -11.65 17.59 8.75
N GLU A 347 -12.79 17.76 9.44
CA GLU A 347 -12.80 18.12 10.87
C GLU A 347 -12.18 17.03 11.74
N GLN A 348 -12.40 15.75 11.42
CA GLN A 348 -11.75 14.64 12.12
C GLN A 348 -10.23 14.73 11.95
N LEU A 349 -9.74 14.79 10.70
CA LEU A 349 -8.31 14.90 10.40
C LEU A 349 -7.67 16.14 11.03
N HIS A 350 -8.31 17.31 10.89
CA HIS A 350 -7.84 18.56 11.49
C HIS A 350 -7.78 18.47 13.01
N SER A 351 -8.80 17.91 13.67
CA SER A 351 -8.78 17.75 15.13
C SER A 351 -7.65 16.83 15.60
N MET A 352 -7.25 15.86 14.80
CA MET A 352 -6.12 14.98 15.13
C MET A 352 -4.79 15.71 15.00
N VAL A 353 -4.56 16.40 13.88
CA VAL A 353 -3.25 17.00 13.58
C VAL A 353 -3.04 18.35 14.28
N SER A 354 -4.11 19.09 14.61
CA SER A 354 -3.98 20.44 15.16
C SER A 354 -3.84 20.52 16.68
N TYR A 355 -4.31 19.51 17.42
CA TYR A 355 -4.22 19.50 18.88
C TYR A 355 -3.11 18.56 19.34
N SER A 356 -2.12 19.11 20.05
CA SER A 356 -1.15 18.29 20.77
C SER A 356 -1.90 17.38 21.74
N ASP A 357 -1.52 16.12 21.77
CA ASP A 357 -2.13 15.09 22.61
C ASP A 357 -3.58 14.70 22.25
N SER A 358 -4.04 15.01 21.03
CA SER A 358 -5.33 14.54 20.48
C SER A 358 -5.47 13.01 20.54
N VAL A 359 -4.34 12.31 20.39
CA VAL A 359 -4.24 10.86 20.42
C VAL A 359 -4.38 10.31 21.84
N GLU A 360 -3.88 11.02 22.83
CA GLU A 360 -4.03 10.66 24.25
C GLU A 360 -5.49 10.80 24.70
N ALA A 361 -6.26 11.70 24.08
CA ALA A 361 -7.68 11.89 24.35
C ALA A 361 -8.57 10.84 23.68
N LEU A 362 -8.09 10.18 22.63
CA LEU A 362 -8.67 8.93 22.18
C LEU A 362 -8.29 7.88 23.23
N GLU A 363 -9.25 7.47 24.05
CA GLU A 363 -9.11 6.36 25.01
C GLU A 363 -8.84 5.06 24.24
N PHE A 364 -7.64 4.91 23.67
CA PHE A 364 -7.20 3.68 23.06
C PHE A 364 -7.17 2.65 24.16
N GLN A 365 -7.80 1.50 23.93
CA GLN A 365 -7.44 0.33 24.72
C GLN A 365 -5.94 0.11 24.48
N GLU A 366 -5.14 0.08 25.53
CA GLU A 366 -3.66 -0.06 25.48
C GLU A 366 -3.17 -1.27 24.65
N HIS A 367 -4.08 -2.12 24.19
CA HIS A 367 -3.87 -3.32 23.40
C HIS A 367 -3.69 -3.05 21.89
N GLU A 368 -3.91 -1.82 21.40
CA GLU A 368 -3.70 -1.43 19.99
C GLU A 368 -2.42 -0.60 19.75
N ILE A 369 -1.65 -0.34 20.81
CA ILE A 369 -0.38 0.39 20.72
C ILE A 369 0.76 -0.63 20.67
N LEU A 370 1.23 -0.94 19.47
CA LEU A 370 2.50 -1.64 19.28
C LEU A 370 3.64 -0.68 19.62
N GLU A 371 4.07 -0.69 20.88
CA GLU A 371 5.33 -0.04 21.26
C GLU A 371 6.48 -0.92 20.78
N ILE A 372 6.98 -0.63 19.58
CA ILE A 372 8.23 -1.22 19.08
C ILE A 372 9.36 -0.60 19.91
N LYS A 373 9.67 -1.21 21.04
CA LYS A 373 10.92 -0.94 21.73
C LYS A 373 12.01 -1.60 20.90
N GLY A 374 12.84 -0.78 20.25
CA GLY A 374 14.15 -1.23 19.79
C GLY A 374 14.93 -1.69 21.02
N ASP A 375 14.87 -2.99 21.30
CA ASP A 375 15.74 -3.61 22.29
C ASP A 375 17.13 -3.71 21.65
N LEU A 376 18.01 -2.79 22.05
CA LEU A 376 19.45 -2.85 21.79
C LEU A 376 20.12 -3.90 22.68
#